data_AF-A0A960DNI1-F1
#
_entry.id   AF-A0A960DNI1-F1
#
_cell.length_a   1.000
_cell.length_b   1.000
_cell.length_c   1.000
_cell.angle_alpha   90.00
_cell.angle_beta   90.00
_cell.angle_gamma   90.00
#
_symmetry.space_group_name_H-M   'P 1'
#
loop_
_entity.id
_entity.type
_entity.pdbx_description
1 polymer ?
#
loop_
_entity_poly.entity_id
_entity_poly.type
_entity_poly.pdbx_seq_one_letter_code
_entity_poly.pdbx_strand_id
1 'polypeptide(L)'
;RANVTTAADCAIALHAVWTRPALAPLRTAMRSSLFNSRILALLPDDVVVAHKTGTLTGVVNDVGVIHASTGDFTACFLTDAQHDPAATAQAIARCALAAHDGWQAR
;
A
#
# COMPACT_ATOMS: atom_id res chain seq x y z
N ARG A 1 -15.97 6.66 -15.21
CA ARG A 1 -15.83 6.36 -13.77
C ARG A 1 -15.79 7.70 -13.04
N ALA A 2 -16.62 7.93 -12.01
CA ALA A 2 -16.73 9.26 -11.37
C ALA A 2 -15.83 9.43 -10.13
N ASN A 3 -15.45 8.33 -9.47
CA ASN A 3 -14.60 8.37 -8.27
C ASN A 3 -13.13 8.34 -8.69
N VAL A 4 -12.43 9.45 -8.51
CA VAL A 4 -11.01 9.63 -8.82
C VAL A 4 -10.30 10.23 -7.61
N THR A 5 -9.02 9.88 -7.45
CA THR A 5 -8.13 10.38 -6.41
C THR A 5 -6.69 10.23 -6.88
N THR A 6 -5.74 10.85 -6.18
CA THR A 6 -4.31 10.74 -6.48
C THR A 6 -3.57 9.98 -5.38
N ALA A 7 -2.35 9.52 -5.68
CA ALA A 7 -1.48 8.91 -4.68
C ALA A 7 -1.17 9.89 -3.52
N ALA A 8 -1.08 11.19 -3.83
CA ALA A 8 -0.89 12.24 -2.85
C ALA A 8 -2.10 12.39 -1.91
N ASP A 9 -3.32 12.39 -2.46
CA ASP A 9 -4.54 12.42 -1.64
C ASP A 9 -4.63 11.21 -0.71
N CYS A 10 -4.31 10.02 -1.22
CA CYS A 10 -4.23 8.81 -0.41
C CYS A 10 -3.20 8.93 0.72
N ALA A 11 -2.03 9.51 0.45
CA ALA A 11 -1.00 9.72 1.46
C ALA A 11 -1.46 10.71 2.55
N ILE A 12 -2.18 11.78 2.17
CA ILE A 12 -2.77 12.74 3.12
C ILE A 12 -3.82 12.05 4.00
N ALA A 13 -4.71 11.25 3.41
CA ALA A 13 -5.71 10.50 4.15
C ALA A 13 -5.05 9.50 5.12
N LEU A 14 -4.01 8.79 4.68
CA LEU A 14 -3.30 7.81 5.51
C LEU A 14 -2.53 8.50 6.64
N HIS A 15 -1.94 9.67 6.38
CA HIS A 15 -1.32 10.49 7.41
C HIS A 15 -2.32 10.88 8.51
N ALA A 16 -3.55 11.26 8.14
CA ALA A 16 -4.61 11.54 9.11
C ALA A 16 -4.97 10.28 9.93
N VAL A 17 -5.04 9.11 9.30
CA VAL A 17 -5.25 7.82 10.00
C VAL A 17 -4.13 7.57 11.01
N TRP A 18 -2.87 7.81 10.66
CA TRP A 18 -1.69 7.55 11.51
C TRP A 18 -1.47 8.55 12.64
N THR A 19 -1.89 9.81 12.46
CA THR A 19 -1.64 10.87 13.44
C THR A 19 -2.80 11.09 14.40
N ARG A 20 -4.05 10.77 14.00
CA ARG A 20 -5.23 11.03 14.83
C ARG A 20 -5.57 9.83 15.72
N PRO A 21 -5.53 9.96 17.06
CA PRO A 21 -5.82 8.84 17.97
C PRO A 21 -7.22 8.23 17.79
N ALA A 22 -8.22 9.06 17.47
CA ALA A 22 -9.59 8.62 17.20
C ALA A 22 -9.71 7.61 16.04
N LEU A 23 -8.70 7.56 15.15
CA LEU A 23 -8.67 6.66 14.00
C LEU A 23 -7.79 5.42 14.25
N ALA A 24 -7.30 5.20 15.47
CA ALA A 24 -6.50 4.02 15.83
C ALA A 24 -7.16 2.67 15.42
N PRO A 25 -8.49 2.47 15.53
CA PRO A 25 -9.11 1.22 15.07
C PRO A 25 -8.90 0.93 13.58
N LEU A 26 -8.79 1.95 12.73
CA LEU A 26 -8.54 1.79 11.29
C LEU A 26 -7.13 1.23 11.03
N ARG A 27 -6.13 1.65 11.81
CA ARG A 27 -4.76 1.13 11.69
C ARG A 27 -4.71 -0.37 11.96
N THR A 28 -5.43 -0.82 13.00
CA THR A 28 -5.57 -2.24 13.32
C THR A 28 -6.27 -2.99 12.19
N ALA A 29 -7.38 -2.45 11.67
CA ALA A 29 -8.09 -3.07 10.55
C ALA A 29 -7.21 -3.20 9.30
N MET A 30 -6.42 -2.18 8.97
CA MET A 30 -5.49 -2.20 7.84
C MET A 30 -4.35 -3.20 8.01
N ARG A 31 -3.84 -3.38 9.24
CA ARG A 31 -2.81 -4.39 9.54
C ARG A 31 -3.33 -5.82 9.43
N SER A 32 -4.63 -6.02 9.63
CA SER A 32 -5.29 -7.34 9.54
C SER A 32 -5.78 -7.67 8.12
N SER A 33 -5.23 -7.04 7.08
CA SER A 33 -5.55 -7.36 5.69
C SER A 33 -5.19 -8.82 5.38
N LEU A 34 -6.07 -9.51 4.66
CA LEU A 34 -5.86 -10.88 4.21
C LEU A 34 -5.34 -10.95 2.75
N PHE A 35 -5.24 -9.81 2.07
CA PHE A 35 -4.92 -9.73 0.64
C PHE A 35 -3.47 -9.31 0.41
N ASN A 36 -2.57 -10.29 0.46
CA ASN A 36 -1.13 -10.05 0.54
C ASN A 36 -0.40 -10.23 -0.80
N SER A 37 -1.12 -10.23 -1.93
CA SER A 37 -0.55 -10.46 -3.28
C SER A 37 0.00 -9.20 -3.97
N ARG A 38 0.16 -8.08 -3.25
CA ARG A 38 0.59 -6.77 -3.78
C ARG A 38 1.76 -6.21 -2.98
N ILE A 39 1.59 -5.13 -2.21
CA ILE A 39 2.69 -4.48 -1.49
C ILE A 39 3.50 -5.49 -0.66
N LEU A 40 2.81 -6.37 0.06
CA LEU A 40 3.44 -7.35 0.95
C LEU A 40 4.07 -8.55 0.23
N ALA A 41 3.74 -8.81 -1.04
CA ALA A 41 4.00 -10.12 -1.66
C ALA A 41 5.48 -10.49 -1.84
N LEU A 42 6.36 -9.49 -1.96
CA LEU A 42 7.79 -9.68 -2.17
C LEU A 42 8.64 -9.03 -1.07
N LEU A 43 8.00 -8.46 -0.05
CA LEU A 43 8.72 -7.93 1.10
C LEU A 43 9.21 -9.08 1.99
N PRO A 44 10.30 -8.88 2.76
CA PRO A 44 10.72 -9.85 3.76
C PRO A 44 9.60 -10.22 4.74
N ASP A 45 9.60 -11.47 5.22
CA ASP A 45 8.51 -12.02 6.06
C ASP A 45 8.30 -11.27 7.39
N ASP A 46 9.33 -10.58 7.88
CA ASP A 46 9.29 -9.79 9.11
C ASP A 46 8.76 -8.35 8.90
N VAL A 47 8.61 -7.92 7.65
CA VAL A 47 8.07 -6.59 7.32
C VAL A 47 6.56 -6.59 7.47
N VAL A 48 6.08 -5.76 8.40
CA VAL A 48 4.64 -5.58 8.61
C VAL A 48 4.13 -4.49 7.67
N VAL A 49 3.00 -4.76 7.03
CA VAL A 49 2.31 -3.80 6.18
C VAL A 49 0.88 -3.62 6.67
N ALA A 50 0.50 -2.37 6.91
CA ALA A 50 -0.89 -2.00 7.18
C ALA A 50 -1.45 -1.28 5.95
N HIS A 51 -2.27 -1.98 5.18
CA HIS A 51 -2.67 -1.56 3.84
C HIS A 51 -4.13 -1.84 3.50
N LYS A 52 -4.58 -1.29 2.37
CA LYS A 52 -5.87 -1.56 1.77
C LYS A 52 -5.75 -1.71 0.25
N THR A 53 -6.21 -2.87 -0.21
CA THR A 53 -6.36 -3.18 -1.63
C THR A 53 -7.64 -2.60 -2.22
N GLY A 54 -7.61 -2.23 -3.50
CA GLY A 54 -8.78 -1.91 -4.32
C GLY A 54 -8.71 -2.63 -5.66
N THR A 55 -9.82 -3.23 -6.09
CA THR A 55 -9.89 -3.95 -7.38
C THR A 55 -11.21 -3.66 -8.06
N LEU A 56 -11.16 -3.20 -9.31
CA LEU A 56 -12.29 -3.09 -10.22
C LEU A 56 -11.79 -3.46 -11.63
N THR A 57 -12.67 -3.64 -12.61
CA THR A 57 -12.25 -3.89 -14.00
C THR A 57 -11.31 -2.79 -14.50
N GLY A 58 -10.07 -3.14 -14.84
CA GLY A 58 -9.05 -2.16 -15.25
C GLY A 58 -8.27 -1.48 -14.13
N VAL A 59 -8.61 -1.70 -12.86
CA VAL A 59 -8.06 -0.97 -11.71
C VAL A 59 -7.54 -1.95 -10.65
N VAL A 60 -6.27 -1.79 -10.28
CA VAL A 60 -5.58 -2.61 -9.28
C VAL A 60 -4.75 -1.71 -8.38
N ASN A 61 -5.25 -1.42 -7.18
CA ASN A 61 -4.65 -0.43 -6.28
C ASN A 61 -4.22 -1.06 -4.96
N ASP A 62 -3.16 -0.57 -4.36
CA ASP A 62 -2.80 -0.91 -2.98
C ASP A 62 -2.15 0.29 -2.31
N VAL A 63 -2.62 0.61 -1.11
CA VAL A 63 -2.19 1.79 -0.35
C VAL A 63 -1.97 1.39 1.09
N GLY A 64 -0.80 1.70 1.65
CA GLY A 64 -0.51 1.35 3.03
C GLY A 64 0.76 1.97 3.60
N VAL A 65 0.98 1.68 4.88
CA VAL A 65 2.23 1.97 5.59
C VAL A 65 3.04 0.68 5.69
N ILE A 66 4.31 0.78 5.30
CA ILE A 66 5.30 -0.28 5.41
C ILE A 66 6.14 0.03 6.65
N HIS A 67 6.17 -0.89 7.60
CA HIS A 67 6.95 -0.78 8.83
C HIS A 67 8.34 -1.35 8.60
N ALA A 68 9.29 -0.47 8.30
CA ALA A 68 10.70 -0.80 8.05
C ALA A 68 11.56 -0.47 9.28
N SER A 69 12.72 -1.14 9.41
CA SER A 69 13.64 -0.94 10.52
C SER A 69 14.25 0.48 10.58
N THR A 70 14.46 1.13 9.43
CA THR A 70 14.92 2.53 9.36
C THR A 70 13.81 3.55 9.65
N GLY A 71 12.56 3.11 9.71
CA GLY A 71 11.39 3.94 9.96
C GLY A 71 10.25 3.65 9.00
N ASP A 72 9.03 3.92 9.45
CA ASP A 72 7.82 3.70 8.65
C ASP A 72 7.79 4.62 7.42
N PHE A 73 7.27 4.10 6.30
CA PHE A 73 6.95 4.92 5.13
C PHE A 73 5.63 4.54 4.46
N THR A 74 5.01 5.53 3.81
CA THR A 74 3.75 5.34 3.08
C THR A 74 4.03 4.96 1.63
N ALA A 75 3.36 3.91 1.14
CA ALA A 75 3.36 3.52 -0.26
C ALA A 75 1.93 3.57 -0.84
N CYS A 76 1.78 4.25 -1.98
CA CYS A 76 0.50 4.41 -2.67
C CYS A 76 0.63 3.99 -4.13
N PHE A 77 0.07 2.85 -4.50
CA PHE A 77 0.00 2.36 -5.88
C PHE A 77 -1.44 2.48 -6.39
N LEU A 78 -1.66 3.40 -7.33
CA LEU A 78 -2.92 3.57 -8.03
C LEU A 78 -2.70 3.28 -9.51
N THR A 79 -3.54 2.43 -10.09
CA THR A 79 -3.46 2.01 -11.49
C THR A 79 -4.82 2.13 -12.16
N ASP A 80 -4.81 2.36 -13.47
CA ASP A 80 -6.00 2.34 -14.31
C ASP A 80 -5.65 1.72 -15.68
N ALA A 81 -6.66 1.33 -16.45
CA ALA A 81 -6.51 0.69 -17.75
C ALA A 81 -5.62 -0.58 -17.74
N GLN A 82 -5.66 -1.35 -16.64
CA GLN A 82 -4.88 -2.57 -16.46
C GLN A 82 -5.65 -3.81 -16.91
N HIS A 83 -5.18 -4.46 -17.97
CA HIS A 83 -5.86 -5.61 -18.58
C HIS A 83 -5.57 -6.93 -17.88
N ASP A 84 -4.45 -7.04 -17.17
CA ASP A 84 -4.04 -8.23 -16.42
C ASP A 84 -3.83 -7.87 -14.94
N PRO A 85 -4.83 -8.13 -14.07
CA PRO A 85 -4.72 -7.80 -12.66
C PRO A 85 -3.61 -8.54 -11.91
N ALA A 86 -3.26 -9.75 -12.34
CA ALA A 86 -2.21 -10.54 -11.69
C ALA A 86 -0.83 -9.97 -12.04
N ALA A 87 -0.59 -9.64 -13.31
CA ALA A 87 0.65 -8.98 -13.72
C ALA A 87 0.81 -7.60 -13.06
N THR A 88 -0.28 -6.82 -12.95
CA THR A 88 -0.24 -5.53 -12.24
C THR A 88 0.05 -5.70 -10.75
N ALA A 89 -0.55 -6.69 -10.09
CA ALA A 89 -0.27 -6.98 -8.68
C ALA A 89 1.22 -7.33 -8.45
N GLN A 90 1.80 -8.13 -9.35
CA GLN A 90 3.23 -8.45 -9.34
C GLN A 90 4.11 -7.22 -9.60
N ALA A 91 3.69 -6.31 -10.47
CA ALA A 91 4.40 -5.05 -10.68
C ALA A 91 4.39 -4.17 -9.42
N ILE A 92 3.24 -4.07 -8.74
CA ILE A 92 3.13 -3.37 -7.44
C ILE A 92 4.09 -3.98 -6.41
N ALA A 93 4.14 -5.31 -6.30
CA ALA A 93 5.02 -6.00 -5.38
C ALA A 93 6.50 -5.69 -5.63
N ARG A 94 6.94 -5.71 -6.90
CA ARG A 94 8.33 -5.37 -7.26
C ARG A 94 8.67 -3.91 -6.94
N CYS A 95 7.76 -2.99 -7.21
CA CYS A 95 7.95 -1.59 -6.86
C CYS A 95 8.02 -1.38 -5.34
N ALA A 96 7.19 -2.08 -4.57
CA ALA A 96 7.22 -2.02 -3.10
C ALA A 96 8.54 -2.53 -2.53
N LEU A 97 9.06 -3.65 -3.05
CA LEU A 97 10.37 -4.18 -2.67
C LEU A 97 11.49 -3.17 -2.98
N ALA A 98 11.53 -2.64 -4.21
CA ALA A 98 12.54 -1.65 -4.59
C ALA A 98 12.48 -0.38 -3.73
N ALA A 99 11.28 0.08 -3.36
CA ALA A 99 11.09 1.21 -2.46
C ALA A 99 11.57 0.90 -1.04
N HIS A 100 11.26 -0.30 -0.51
CA HIS A 100 11.73 -0.76 0.79
C HIS A 100 13.26 -0.82 0.85
N ASP A 101 13.90 -1.45 -0.13
CA ASP A 101 15.36 -1.61 -0.17
C ASP A 101 16.05 -0.24 -0.25
N GLY A 102 15.53 0.66 -1.09
CA GLY A 102 16.02 2.03 -1.19
C GLY A 102 15.81 2.85 0.09
N TRP A 103 14.76 2.56 0.86
CA TRP A 103 14.47 3.22 2.14
C TRP A 103 15.37 2.73 3.28
N GLN A 104 15.70 1.43 3.28
CA GLN A 104 16.60 0.80 4.25
C GLN A 104 18.07 1.22 4.07
N ALA A 105 18.44 1.64 2.85
CA ALA A 105 19.80 2.08 2.53
C ALA A 105 20.10 3.57 2.85
N ARG A 106 19.14 4.31 3.41
CA ARG A 106 19.28 5.74 3.77
C ARG A 106 19.87 5.91 5.17
#